data_AF-A0A2H0VUB0-F1
#
_entry.id   AF-A0A2H0VUB0-F1
#
_cell.length_a   1.000
_cell.length_b   1.000
_cell.length_c   1.000
_cell.angle_alpha   90.00
_cell.angle_beta   90.00
_cell.angle_gamma   90.00
#
_symmetry.space_group_name_H-M   'P 1'
#
loop_
_entity.id
_entity.type
_entity.pdbx_description
1 polymer ?
#
loop_
_entity_poly.entity_id
_entity_poly.type
_entity_poly.pdbx_seq_one_letter_code
_entity_poly.pdbx_strand_id
1 'polypeptide(L)'
;MSIKIAERLRPFSHTPGASCVIPGTCSVIEAFPTLLRLGDHEHKLDLTGPVLDFTLLQDLEKHCVFVFGKAKEGYFRLCIRANDTGFEIEAEKGPVKSTFIRKEVEFVPKAPFERLSLGSHKVQDWDLVQRRFDLKEILPIFFCLGQKIPLLPPQPLTGTAQLLKLPESRSHLAQALEAFFKAAFSQILVPRLTDDQHQGFIPDEPAKGDRFFLIQEGAKMVRGLFFKQNDRRLSFLPHLPVSFDSGRFVGVNAPGIGNIDLEWTKKQIRRVHIRATSSGEVILDLPKEIKTYRVGKKKRKSSEPLLLEANTTYLLDRFEK
;
A
#
# COMPACT_ATOMS: atom_id res chain seq x y z
N MET A 1 5.82 -22.46 -10.72
CA MET A 1 4.97 -22.03 -9.60
C MET A 1 4.39 -20.66 -9.97
N SER A 2 3.07 -20.54 -10.14
CA SER A 2 2.41 -19.26 -10.44
C SER A 2 2.17 -18.53 -9.13
N ILE A 3 2.74 -17.33 -8.97
CA ILE A 3 2.47 -16.50 -7.80
C ILE A 3 1.05 -15.96 -7.95
N LYS A 4 0.14 -16.43 -7.10
CA LYS A 4 -1.21 -15.86 -7.00
C LYS A 4 -1.07 -14.48 -6.36
N ILE A 5 -1.71 -13.47 -6.94
CA ILE A 5 -1.79 -12.16 -6.28
C ILE A 5 -2.83 -12.31 -5.18
N ALA A 6 -2.52 -11.83 -3.97
CA ALA A 6 -3.50 -11.79 -2.89
C ALA A 6 -4.73 -11.04 -3.41
N GLU A 7 -5.87 -11.73 -3.48
CA GLU A 7 -7.04 -11.22 -4.19
C GLU A 7 -7.66 -10.01 -3.47
N ARG A 8 -7.36 -9.80 -2.17
CA ARG A 8 -7.96 -8.76 -1.34
C ARG A 8 -6.99 -8.23 -0.27
N LEU A 9 -6.76 -6.92 -0.26
CA LEU A 9 -6.00 -6.22 0.78
C LEU A 9 -6.96 -5.71 1.86
N ARG A 10 -7.01 -6.44 2.98
CA ARG A 10 -7.97 -6.30 4.09
C ARG A 10 -7.28 -6.53 5.44
N PRO A 11 -6.33 -5.68 5.86
CA PRO A 11 -5.78 -5.76 7.21
C PRO A 11 -6.88 -5.55 8.25
N PHE A 12 -6.80 -6.30 9.34
CA PHE A 12 -7.75 -6.18 10.45
C PHE A 12 -7.07 -6.38 11.80
N SER A 13 -7.72 -5.97 12.88
CA SER A 13 -7.30 -6.22 14.25
C SER A 13 -8.52 -6.58 15.09
N HIS A 14 -8.31 -7.45 16.07
CA HIS A 14 -9.32 -7.82 17.06
C HIS A 14 -9.21 -7.01 18.36
N THR A 15 -8.19 -6.15 18.45
CA THR A 15 -7.87 -5.39 19.65
C THR A 15 -8.81 -4.19 19.80
N PRO A 16 -9.57 -4.04 20.91
CA PRO A 16 -10.30 -2.81 21.21
C PRO A 16 -9.37 -1.60 21.26
N GLY A 17 -9.76 -0.49 20.63
CA GLY A 17 -8.90 0.68 20.46
C GLY A 17 -7.92 0.57 19.29
N ALA A 18 -8.00 -0.49 18.48
CA ALA A 18 -7.27 -0.53 17.23
C ALA A 18 -7.66 0.67 16.35
N SER A 19 -6.69 1.14 15.57
CA SER A 19 -6.85 2.31 14.71
C SER A 19 -6.35 2.04 13.30
N CYS A 20 -7.00 2.66 12.31
CA CYS A 20 -6.56 2.63 10.92
C CYS A 20 -6.90 3.93 10.20
N VAL A 21 -6.19 4.21 9.10
CA VAL A 21 -6.55 5.30 8.19
C VAL A 21 -7.86 4.96 7.46
N ILE A 22 -8.76 5.92 7.31
CA ILE A 22 -9.96 5.75 6.47
C ILE A 22 -9.54 5.95 5.00
N PRO A 23 -9.67 4.93 4.12
CA PRO A 23 -9.28 5.06 2.72
C PRO A 23 -9.97 6.25 2.06
N GLY A 24 -9.24 7.00 1.24
CA GLY A 24 -9.73 8.20 0.55
C GLY A 24 -9.38 9.50 1.25
N THR A 25 -8.87 9.45 2.49
CA THR A 25 -8.75 10.63 3.36
C THR A 25 -7.42 10.69 4.11
N CYS A 26 -7.14 11.86 4.69
CA CYS A 26 -6.15 12.04 5.75
C CYS A 26 -6.81 11.99 7.14
N SER A 27 -7.62 10.96 7.40
CA SER A 27 -8.29 10.76 8.70
C SER A 27 -8.06 9.36 9.25
N VAL A 28 -8.02 9.25 10.57
CA VAL A 28 -7.88 8.00 11.31
C VAL A 28 -9.17 7.75 12.06
N ILE A 29 -9.62 6.50 12.03
CA ILE A 29 -10.64 5.99 12.92
C ILE A 29 -10.00 5.08 13.96
N GLU A 30 -10.36 5.30 15.22
CA GLU A 30 -10.11 4.40 16.32
C GLU A 30 -11.43 3.73 16.69
N ALA A 31 -11.43 2.41 16.88
CA ALA A 31 -12.64 1.65 17.12
C ALA A 31 -12.55 0.83 18.41
N PHE A 32 -13.57 0.99 19.24
CA PHE A 32 -13.85 0.16 20.40
C PHE A 32 -15.19 -0.56 20.18
N PRO A 33 -15.49 -1.62 20.96
CA PRO A 33 -16.74 -2.36 20.83
C PRO A 33 -18.02 -1.53 20.85
N THR A 34 -18.04 -0.43 21.61
CA THR A 34 -19.23 0.43 21.79
C THR A 34 -18.97 1.91 21.47
N LEU A 35 -17.83 2.23 20.85
CA LEU A 35 -17.41 3.61 20.56
C LEU A 35 -16.55 3.66 19.30
N LEU A 36 -16.87 4.57 18.39
CA LEU A 36 -15.99 4.97 17.29
C LEU A 36 -15.45 6.38 17.55
N ARG A 37 -14.18 6.62 17.28
CA ARG A 37 -13.55 7.94 17.40
C ARG A 37 -12.88 8.35 16.10
N LEU A 38 -13.25 9.52 15.57
CA LEU A 38 -12.72 10.12 14.34
C LEU A 38 -12.16 11.51 14.64
N GLY A 39 -10.88 11.58 15.04
CA GLY A 39 -10.31 12.80 15.62
C GLY A 39 -11.03 13.14 16.93
N ASP A 40 -11.50 14.37 17.06
CA ASP A 40 -12.22 14.83 18.27
C ASP A 40 -13.69 14.38 18.32
N HIS A 41 -14.18 13.68 17.28
CA HIS A 41 -15.57 13.26 17.20
C HIS A 41 -15.73 11.85 17.75
N GLU A 42 -16.59 11.70 18.75
CA GLU A 42 -16.95 10.42 19.35
C GLU A 42 -18.37 10.02 18.94
N HIS A 43 -18.52 8.79 18.44
CA HIS A 43 -19.80 8.19 18.09
C HIS A 43 -20.03 6.93 18.92
N LYS A 44 -20.89 7.03 19.93
CA LYS A 44 -21.27 5.92 20.79
C LYS A 44 -22.23 4.98 20.06
N LEU A 45 -22.01 3.69 20.21
CA LEU A 45 -22.89 2.65 19.67
C LEU A 45 -23.83 2.19 20.78
N ASP A 46 -25.14 2.11 20.48
CA ASP A 46 -26.18 1.62 21.38
C ASP A 46 -26.11 0.09 21.53
N LEU A 47 -25.01 -0.41 22.11
CA LEU A 47 -24.70 -1.82 22.29
C LEU A 47 -24.36 -2.09 23.75
N THR A 48 -24.75 -3.25 24.26
CA THR A 48 -24.38 -3.70 25.61
C THR A 48 -23.52 -4.95 25.58
N GLY A 49 -22.53 -4.98 26.49
CA GLY A 49 -21.45 -5.95 26.48
C GLY A 49 -21.73 -7.25 27.24
N PRO A 50 -20.74 -8.17 27.24
CA PRO A 50 -19.48 -8.10 26.48
C PRO A 50 -19.70 -8.32 24.97
N VAL A 51 -18.92 -7.65 24.12
CA VAL A 51 -18.94 -7.87 22.67
C VAL A 51 -17.91 -8.94 22.32
N LEU A 52 -18.37 -10.01 21.68
CA LEU A 52 -17.53 -11.11 21.19
C LEU A 52 -17.08 -10.84 19.75
N ASP A 53 -15.92 -11.39 19.38
CA ASP A 53 -15.36 -11.32 18.02
C ASP A 53 -15.28 -9.90 17.44
N PHE A 54 -15.02 -8.91 18.30
CA PHE A 54 -14.81 -7.54 17.87
C PHE A 54 -13.70 -7.48 16.82
N THR A 55 -13.94 -6.76 15.74
CA THR A 55 -13.00 -6.63 14.64
C THR A 55 -13.09 -5.25 14.01
N LEU A 56 -11.93 -4.59 13.87
CA LEU A 56 -11.72 -3.45 12.98
C LEU A 56 -11.03 -3.96 11.72
N LEU A 57 -11.61 -3.75 10.54
CA LEU A 57 -11.06 -4.20 9.25
C LEU A 57 -11.01 -3.04 8.25
N GLN A 58 -9.83 -2.74 7.72
CA GLN A 58 -9.67 -1.75 6.65
C GLN A 58 -9.74 -2.46 5.29
N ASP A 59 -10.82 -2.27 4.54
CA ASP A 59 -11.00 -2.89 3.22
C ASP A 59 -10.53 -1.94 2.11
N LEU A 60 -9.26 -2.07 1.71
CA LEU A 60 -8.66 -1.22 0.68
C LEU A 60 -9.28 -1.44 -0.71
N GLU A 61 -9.92 -2.59 -0.95
CA GLU A 61 -10.65 -2.90 -2.18
C GLU A 61 -11.97 -2.15 -2.26
N LYS A 62 -12.69 -2.11 -1.14
CA LYS A 62 -13.97 -1.43 -1.01
C LYS A 62 -13.84 0.04 -0.63
N HIS A 63 -12.63 0.49 -0.31
CA HIS A 63 -12.35 1.87 0.05
C HIS A 63 -13.16 2.29 1.29
N CYS A 64 -13.18 1.41 2.30
CA CYS A 64 -13.97 1.59 3.51
C CYS A 64 -13.33 0.91 4.71
N VAL A 65 -13.86 1.18 5.89
CA VAL A 65 -13.52 0.49 7.13
C VAL A 65 -14.75 -0.25 7.64
N PHE A 66 -14.59 -1.48 8.08
CA PHE A 66 -15.65 -2.24 8.75
C PHE A 66 -15.35 -2.35 10.24
N VAL A 67 -16.40 -2.21 11.05
CA VAL A 67 -16.38 -2.51 12.48
C VAL A 67 -17.51 -3.49 12.75
N PHE A 68 -17.21 -4.64 13.34
CA PHE A 68 -18.22 -5.66 13.58
C PHE A 68 -17.89 -6.52 14.80
N GLY A 69 -18.90 -7.24 15.29
CA GLY A 69 -18.81 -8.14 16.43
C GLY A 69 -20.19 -8.64 16.83
N LYS A 70 -20.27 -9.33 17.96
CA LYS A 70 -21.51 -9.87 18.52
C LYS A 70 -21.72 -9.32 19.93
N ALA A 71 -22.64 -8.37 20.06
CA ALA A 71 -23.10 -7.82 21.34
C ALA A 71 -24.26 -8.63 21.91
N LYS A 72 -24.79 -8.22 23.07
CA LYS A 72 -25.99 -8.82 23.68
C LYS A 72 -27.21 -8.71 22.76
N GLU A 73 -27.33 -7.58 22.05
CA GLU A 73 -28.41 -7.29 21.10
C GLU A 73 -28.27 -8.07 19.78
N GLY A 74 -27.13 -8.73 19.56
CA GLY A 74 -26.86 -9.56 18.39
C GLY A 74 -25.62 -9.16 17.62
N TYR A 75 -25.45 -9.78 16.46
CA TYR A 75 -24.38 -9.45 15.53
C TYR A 75 -24.61 -8.07 14.92
N PHE A 76 -23.58 -7.23 14.88
CA PHE A 76 -23.60 -5.95 14.20
C PHE A 76 -22.45 -5.84 13.20
N ARG A 77 -22.66 -5.05 12.14
CA ARG A 77 -21.62 -4.69 11.17
C ARG A 77 -21.86 -3.29 10.63
N LEU A 78 -20.89 -2.43 10.89
CA LEU A 78 -20.83 -1.06 10.40
C LEU A 78 -19.84 -0.97 9.24
N CYS A 79 -20.18 -0.17 8.25
CA CYS A 79 -19.33 0.22 7.13
C CYS A 79 -19.12 1.73 7.18
N ILE A 80 -17.87 2.14 7.39
CA ILE A 80 -17.47 3.54 7.45
C ILE A 80 -16.83 3.92 6.12
N ARG A 81 -17.39 4.92 5.46
CA ARG A 81 -16.90 5.49 4.19
C ARG A 81 -16.76 7.00 4.32
N ALA A 82 -15.81 7.55 3.59
CA ALA A 82 -15.71 8.99 3.40
C ALA A 82 -16.36 9.41 2.09
N ASN A 83 -16.84 10.64 2.04
CA ASN A 83 -17.19 11.36 0.84
C ASN A 83 -16.71 12.82 0.98
N ASP A 84 -17.05 13.65 0.01
CA ASP A 84 -16.72 15.08 -0.04
C ASP A 84 -17.34 15.93 1.09
N THR A 85 -18.35 15.41 1.78
CA THR A 85 -19.08 16.12 2.85
C THR A 85 -18.83 15.58 4.27
N GLY A 86 -18.14 14.44 4.40
CA GLY A 86 -17.82 13.82 5.69
C GLY A 86 -17.78 12.31 5.66
N PHE A 87 -18.23 11.71 6.76
CA PHE A 87 -18.15 10.26 6.99
C PHE A 87 -19.54 9.66 7.14
N GLU A 88 -19.85 8.71 6.25
CA GLU A 88 -21.02 7.85 6.35
C GLU A 88 -20.69 6.62 7.20
N ILE A 89 -21.49 6.37 8.23
CA ILE A 89 -21.42 5.17 9.05
C ILE A 89 -22.70 4.40 8.77
N GLU A 90 -22.62 3.47 7.82
CA GLU A 90 -23.75 2.64 7.39
C GLU A 90 -23.82 1.37 8.26
N ALA A 91 -24.97 1.14 8.91
CA ALA A 91 -25.25 -0.12 9.56
C ALA A 91 -25.74 -1.16 8.53
N GLU A 92 -24.82 -1.97 8.02
CA GLU A 92 -25.16 -3.03 7.06
C GLU A 92 -25.95 -4.18 7.71
N LYS A 93 -25.70 -4.44 9.01
CA LYS A 93 -26.39 -5.48 9.79
C LYS A 93 -26.47 -5.11 11.26
N GLY A 94 -27.53 -5.55 11.92
CA GLY A 94 -27.64 -5.55 13.38
C GLY A 94 -28.39 -4.36 13.96
N PRO A 95 -28.31 -4.17 15.28
CA PRO A 95 -29.13 -3.23 16.05
C PRO A 95 -28.62 -1.77 16.01
N VAL A 96 -27.45 -1.53 15.45
CA VAL A 96 -26.86 -0.19 15.37
C VAL A 96 -27.53 0.60 14.25
N LYS A 97 -27.74 1.90 14.47
CA LYS A 97 -28.33 2.79 13.46
C LYS A 97 -27.25 3.40 12.57
N SER A 98 -27.56 3.56 11.29
CA SER A 98 -26.73 4.36 10.39
C SER A 98 -26.68 5.81 10.86
N THR A 99 -25.55 6.47 10.67
CA THR A 99 -25.39 7.88 10.97
C THR A 99 -24.47 8.54 9.95
N PHE A 100 -24.43 9.87 9.98
CA PHE A 100 -23.55 10.67 9.16
C PHE A 100 -22.85 11.72 10.01
N ILE A 101 -21.53 11.76 9.93
CA ILE A 101 -20.70 12.77 10.57
C ILE A 101 -20.31 13.79 9.50
N ARG A 102 -20.97 14.95 9.54
CA ARG A 102 -20.62 16.07 8.65
C ARG A 102 -19.29 16.67 9.10
N LYS A 103 -18.30 16.58 8.23
CA LYS A 103 -16.95 17.12 8.47
C LYS A 103 -16.31 17.35 7.11
N GLU A 104 -15.90 18.57 6.83
CA GLU A 104 -15.17 18.85 5.60
C GLU A 104 -13.87 18.05 5.62
N VAL A 105 -13.71 17.19 4.61
CA VAL A 105 -12.54 16.34 4.44
C VAL A 105 -12.13 16.37 2.99
N GLU A 106 -10.82 16.45 2.76
CA GLU A 106 -10.29 16.18 1.44
C GLU A 106 -10.48 14.68 1.15
N PHE A 107 -11.13 14.38 0.03
CA PHE A 107 -11.53 13.04 -0.33
C PHE A 107 -11.08 12.67 -1.75
N VAL A 108 -10.44 11.51 -1.87
CA VAL A 108 -10.09 10.91 -3.16
C VAL A 108 -11.05 9.77 -3.46
N PRO A 109 -11.82 9.82 -4.56
CA PRO A 109 -12.73 8.76 -4.92
C PRO A 109 -12.00 7.46 -5.26
N LYS A 110 -12.73 6.34 -5.17
CA LYS A 110 -12.20 5.04 -5.54
C LYS A 110 -11.77 5.00 -7.01
N ALA A 111 -10.49 4.72 -7.23
CA ALA A 111 -9.91 4.50 -8.55
C ALA A 111 -9.23 3.11 -8.65
N PRO A 112 -8.99 2.60 -9.88
CA PRO A 112 -8.05 1.51 -10.09
C PRO A 112 -6.68 1.84 -9.51
N PHE A 113 -5.96 0.84 -9.01
CA PHE A 113 -4.66 1.02 -8.36
C PHE A 113 -3.68 -0.08 -8.74
N GLU A 114 -2.40 0.25 -8.69
CA GLU A 114 -1.30 -0.68 -8.94
C GLU A 114 -1.22 -1.69 -7.78
N ARG A 115 -1.00 -2.97 -8.07
CA ARG A 115 -0.97 -4.05 -7.07
C ARG A 115 0.38 -4.72 -6.96
N LEU A 116 0.99 -4.61 -5.79
CA LEU A 116 2.20 -5.34 -5.42
C LEU A 116 1.84 -6.63 -4.69
N SER A 117 2.54 -7.72 -5.00
CA SER A 117 2.48 -8.98 -4.26
C SER A 117 3.89 -9.54 -4.07
N LEU A 118 4.23 -9.88 -2.83
CA LEU A 118 5.55 -10.42 -2.45
C LEU A 118 5.47 -11.89 -2.01
N GLY A 119 4.42 -12.60 -2.44
CA GLY A 119 4.26 -14.04 -2.20
C GLY A 119 3.80 -14.44 -0.79
N SER A 120 3.38 -13.49 0.06
CA SER A 120 2.73 -13.82 1.33
C SER A 120 1.23 -14.07 1.13
N HIS A 121 0.75 -15.19 1.69
CA HIS A 121 -0.66 -15.61 1.66
C HIS A 121 -1.25 -15.75 3.07
N LYS A 122 -0.54 -15.26 4.09
CA LYS A 122 -1.02 -15.29 5.47
C LYS A 122 -2.24 -14.38 5.64
N VAL A 123 -3.04 -14.69 6.65
CA VAL A 123 -4.15 -13.83 7.08
C VAL A 123 -3.57 -12.48 7.53
N GLN A 124 -4.23 -11.39 7.14
CA GLN A 124 -3.80 -10.01 7.42
C GLN A 124 -4.25 -9.54 8.81
N ASP A 125 -4.17 -10.44 9.79
CA ASP A 125 -4.33 -10.11 11.21
C ASP A 125 -3.14 -9.23 11.61
N TRP A 126 -3.43 -7.95 11.82
CA TRP A 126 -2.43 -6.93 11.97
C TRP A 126 -1.68 -7.03 13.30
N ASP A 127 -2.34 -7.54 14.35
CA ASP A 127 -1.72 -7.77 15.65
C ASP A 127 -0.60 -8.82 15.52
N LEU A 128 -0.82 -9.83 14.67
CA LEU A 128 0.20 -10.83 14.34
C LEU A 128 1.21 -10.35 13.30
N VAL A 129 0.80 -9.55 12.30
CA VAL A 129 1.71 -8.94 11.32
C VAL A 129 2.73 -8.05 12.01
N GLN A 130 2.32 -7.22 12.98
CA GLN A 130 3.23 -6.36 13.73
C GLN A 130 4.25 -7.16 14.54
N ARG A 131 3.85 -8.28 15.14
CA ARG A 131 4.76 -9.16 15.90
C ARG A 131 5.77 -9.86 15.01
N ARG A 132 5.35 -10.37 13.84
CA ARG A 132 6.25 -11.02 12.87
C ARG A 132 7.15 -10.04 12.14
N PHE A 133 6.61 -8.84 11.90
CA PHE A 133 7.24 -7.75 11.19
C PHE A 133 7.80 -8.14 9.81
N ASP A 134 7.05 -8.93 9.05
CA ASP A 134 7.44 -9.36 7.71
C ASP A 134 7.08 -8.28 6.67
N LEU A 135 8.10 -7.65 6.08
CA LEU A 135 7.90 -6.63 5.03
C LEU A 135 7.12 -7.16 3.82
N LYS A 136 7.12 -8.48 3.57
CA LYS A 136 6.31 -9.09 2.50
C LYS A 136 4.80 -8.99 2.77
N GLU A 137 4.42 -8.89 4.04
CA GLU A 137 3.04 -8.67 4.49
C GLU A 137 2.69 -7.17 4.51
N ILE A 138 3.64 -6.33 4.94
CA ILE A 138 3.42 -4.89 5.15
C ILE A 138 3.41 -4.09 3.85
N LEU A 139 4.42 -4.25 2.98
CA LEU A 139 4.62 -3.38 1.81
C LEU A 139 3.44 -3.37 0.83
N PRO A 140 2.81 -4.52 0.48
CA PRO A 140 1.65 -4.52 -0.41
C PRO A 140 0.48 -3.69 0.11
N ILE A 141 0.19 -3.79 1.40
CA ILE A 141 -0.93 -3.10 2.06
C ILE A 141 -0.63 -1.61 2.13
N PHE A 142 0.57 -1.25 2.58
CA PHE A 142 1.04 0.13 2.66
C PHE A 142 1.04 0.83 1.30
N PHE A 143 1.58 0.17 0.28
CA PHE A 143 1.62 0.73 -1.07
C PHE A 143 0.22 0.94 -1.67
N CYS A 144 -0.74 0.06 -1.36
CA CYS A 144 -2.13 0.25 -1.77
C CYS A 144 -2.80 1.41 -1.03
N LEU A 145 -2.54 1.56 0.27
CA LEU A 145 -3.05 2.67 1.08
C LEU A 145 -2.55 4.02 0.55
N GLY A 146 -1.27 4.14 0.19
CA GLY A 146 -0.73 5.41 -0.31
C GLY A 146 -1.18 5.84 -1.70
N GLN A 147 -1.82 4.95 -2.46
CA GLN A 147 -2.52 5.31 -3.70
C GLN A 147 -3.96 5.81 -3.45
N LYS A 148 -4.41 5.83 -2.18
CA LYS A 148 -5.79 6.13 -1.79
C LYS A 148 -5.90 7.31 -0.84
N ILE A 149 -4.82 8.05 -0.59
CA ILE A 149 -4.88 9.25 0.24
C ILE A 149 -4.87 10.50 -0.64
N PRO A 150 -5.39 11.64 -0.14
CA PRO A 150 -5.27 12.93 -0.80
C PRO A 150 -3.82 13.31 -1.11
N LEU A 151 -3.64 14.09 -2.18
CA LEU A 151 -2.34 14.56 -2.59
C LEU A 151 -1.91 15.70 -1.67
N LEU A 152 -0.91 15.44 -0.86
CA LEU A 152 -0.34 16.43 0.04
C LEU A 152 0.81 17.18 -0.64
N PRO A 153 0.96 18.49 -0.35
CA PRO A 153 2.09 19.26 -0.83
C PRO A 153 3.41 18.70 -0.28
N PRO A 154 4.56 18.99 -0.93
CA PRO A 154 5.86 18.65 -0.38
C PRO A 154 6.05 19.17 1.04
N GLN A 155 6.52 18.31 1.93
CA GLN A 155 6.79 18.63 3.34
C GLN A 155 8.29 18.49 3.63
N PRO A 156 8.82 19.22 4.64
CA PRO A 156 10.19 19.00 5.08
C PRO A 156 10.36 17.60 5.69
N LEU A 157 11.49 16.96 5.42
CA LEU A 157 11.82 15.64 5.97
C LEU A 157 12.33 15.79 7.41
N THR A 158 11.41 15.99 8.35
CA THR A 158 11.68 16.08 9.80
C THR A 158 11.10 14.87 10.54
N GLY A 159 11.59 14.60 11.76
CA GLY A 159 11.16 13.42 12.52
C GLY A 159 11.33 12.11 11.75
N THR A 160 10.34 11.23 11.81
CA THR A 160 10.36 9.92 11.12
C THR A 160 10.39 10.03 9.60
N ALA A 161 10.01 11.18 9.02
CA ALA A 161 10.09 11.41 7.57
C ALA A 161 11.54 11.39 7.06
N GLN A 162 12.53 11.59 7.93
CA GLN A 162 13.95 11.44 7.59
C GLN A 162 14.28 10.02 7.08
N LEU A 163 13.54 9.01 7.56
CA LEU A 163 13.74 7.61 7.20
C LEU A 163 13.22 7.25 5.80
N LEU A 164 12.58 8.19 5.09
CA LEU A 164 12.25 8.06 3.66
C LEU A 164 13.52 8.08 2.77
N LYS A 165 14.65 8.57 3.30
CA LYS A 165 15.95 8.54 2.63
C LYS A 165 16.55 7.13 2.73
N LEU A 166 16.20 6.27 1.79
CA LEU A 166 16.76 4.92 1.74
C LEU A 166 18.24 4.92 1.33
N PRO A 167 19.05 3.97 1.86
CA PRO A 167 20.42 3.78 1.43
C PRO A 167 20.49 3.31 -0.03
N GLU A 168 21.54 3.70 -0.75
CA GLU A 168 21.80 3.19 -2.10
C GLU A 168 22.26 1.72 -2.11
N SER A 169 22.76 1.23 -0.97
CA SER A 169 23.21 -0.16 -0.86
C SER A 169 22.05 -1.11 -0.61
N ARG A 170 21.93 -2.13 -1.46
CA ARG A 170 20.87 -3.15 -1.35
C ARG A 170 20.94 -3.99 -0.08
N SER A 171 22.12 -4.13 0.53
CA SER A 171 22.30 -4.93 1.75
C SER A 171 21.62 -4.31 2.97
N HIS A 172 21.51 -2.98 3.02
CA HIS A 172 20.94 -2.25 4.16
C HIS A 172 19.48 -1.82 3.95
N LEU A 173 18.93 -2.04 2.76
CA LEU A 173 17.55 -1.66 2.43
C LEU A 173 16.50 -2.26 3.37
N ALA A 174 16.61 -3.56 3.66
CA ALA A 174 15.63 -4.23 4.51
C ALA A 174 15.61 -3.58 5.90
N GLN A 175 16.78 -3.38 6.50
CA GLN A 175 16.91 -2.73 7.81
C GLN A 175 16.39 -1.28 7.79
N ALA A 176 16.69 -0.51 6.74
CA ALA A 176 16.20 0.86 6.61
C ALA A 176 14.66 0.92 6.48
N LEU A 177 14.08 0.02 5.68
CA LEU A 177 12.63 -0.13 5.58
C LEU A 177 12.04 -0.53 6.92
N GLU A 178 12.67 -1.46 7.64
CA GLU A 178 12.19 -1.87 8.96
C GLU A 178 12.19 -0.70 9.95
N ALA A 179 13.26 0.08 10.00
CA ALA A 179 13.35 1.28 10.83
C ALA A 179 12.24 2.28 10.47
N PHE A 180 12.03 2.54 9.17
CA PHE A 180 10.94 3.40 8.70
C PHE A 180 9.58 2.89 9.20
N PHE A 181 9.25 1.61 9.02
CA PHE A 181 7.93 1.10 9.43
C PHE A 181 7.73 1.05 10.94
N LYS A 182 8.77 0.73 11.73
CA LYS A 182 8.67 0.69 13.19
C LYS A 182 8.51 2.08 13.79
N ALA A 183 9.27 3.05 13.30
CA ALA A 183 9.19 4.42 13.80
C ALA A 183 7.92 5.13 13.30
N ALA A 184 7.72 5.12 11.98
CA ALA A 184 6.76 5.99 11.30
C ALA A 184 5.31 5.51 11.37
N PHE A 185 5.05 4.27 11.83
CA PHE A 185 3.69 3.71 11.85
C PHE A 185 3.37 2.94 13.12
N SER A 186 2.12 3.07 13.55
CA SER A 186 1.50 2.31 14.64
C SER A 186 0.22 1.66 14.15
N GLN A 187 -0.30 0.70 14.92
CA GLN A 187 -1.56 0.01 14.62
C GLN A 187 -1.63 -0.38 13.14
N ILE A 188 -2.80 -0.33 12.49
CA ILE A 188 -2.96 -0.61 11.07
C ILE A 188 -2.49 0.59 10.23
N LEU A 189 -1.17 0.75 10.16
CA LEU A 189 -0.46 1.76 9.36
C LEU A 189 -0.91 3.20 9.64
N VAL A 190 -1.19 3.52 10.90
CA VAL A 190 -1.45 4.88 11.35
C VAL A 190 -0.12 5.64 11.42
N PRO A 191 0.06 6.71 10.63
CA PRO A 191 1.34 7.40 10.54
C PRO A 191 1.66 8.19 11.82
N ARG A 192 2.95 8.35 12.10
CA ARG A 192 3.52 9.09 13.23
C ARG A 192 4.78 9.80 12.80
N LEU A 193 4.90 11.09 13.14
CA LEU A 193 6.11 11.88 12.83
C LEU A 193 7.20 11.77 13.92
N THR A 194 6.89 11.12 15.02
CA THR A 194 7.79 10.93 16.17
C THR A 194 7.99 9.44 16.47
N ASP A 195 9.14 9.10 17.04
CA ASP A 195 9.43 7.77 17.60
C ASP A 195 8.92 7.71 19.05
N ASP A 196 7.60 7.73 19.20
CA ASP A 196 6.88 7.63 20.48
C ASP A 196 7.07 6.28 21.21
N GLN A 197 7.73 5.31 20.57
CA GLN A 197 8.14 4.05 21.16
C GLN A 197 9.60 4.05 21.63
N HIS A 198 10.29 5.19 21.47
CA HIS A 198 11.67 5.40 21.91
C HIS A 198 12.63 4.30 21.43
N GLN A 199 12.46 3.83 20.19
CA GLN A 199 13.30 2.79 19.61
C GLN A 199 14.69 3.29 19.18
N GLY A 200 14.87 4.61 19.12
CA GLY A 200 16.14 5.25 18.82
C GLY A 200 16.45 5.33 17.32
N PHE A 201 15.42 5.35 16.46
CA PHE A 201 15.63 5.42 15.02
C PHE A 201 15.93 6.83 14.50
N ILE A 202 15.49 7.85 15.25
CA ILE A 202 15.66 9.26 14.91
C ILE A 202 16.04 10.06 16.16
N PRO A 203 16.72 11.20 16.01
CA PRO A 203 16.92 12.15 17.10
C PRO A 203 15.59 12.66 17.68
N ASP A 204 15.58 12.98 18.98
CA ASP A 204 14.42 13.57 19.65
C ASP A 204 14.32 15.07 19.30
N GLU A 205 13.71 15.34 18.16
CA GLU A 205 13.52 16.69 17.62
C GLU A 205 12.03 16.94 17.32
N PRO A 206 11.53 18.17 17.49
CA PRO A 206 10.17 18.52 17.11
C PRO A 206 9.93 18.28 15.63
N ALA A 207 9.07 17.31 15.32
CA ALA A 207 8.67 17.04 13.95
C ALA A 207 7.59 18.04 13.48
N LYS A 208 7.66 18.45 12.22
CA LYS A 208 6.73 19.41 11.60
C LYS A 208 6.09 18.79 10.36
N GLY A 209 4.89 19.25 10.04
CA GLY A 209 4.16 18.88 8.82
C GLY A 209 3.05 17.87 9.05
N ASP A 210 2.44 17.44 7.96
CA ASP A 210 1.37 16.45 7.98
C ASP A 210 1.94 15.02 7.99
N ARG A 211 1.58 14.24 9.01
CA ARG A 211 1.99 12.83 9.15
C ARG A 211 1.56 11.93 7.97
N PHE A 212 0.46 12.24 7.29
CA PHE A 212 -0.02 11.45 6.16
C PHE A 212 0.91 11.55 4.94
N PHE A 213 1.78 12.57 4.90
CA PHE A 213 2.86 12.68 3.91
C PHE A 213 3.77 11.44 3.90
N LEU A 214 3.96 10.79 5.06
CA LEU A 214 4.73 9.54 5.18
C LEU A 214 4.15 8.41 4.33
N ILE A 215 2.82 8.32 4.26
CA ILE A 215 2.13 7.32 3.44
C ILE A 215 2.34 7.62 1.95
N GLN A 216 2.20 8.90 1.56
CA GLN A 216 2.33 9.33 0.17
C GLN A 216 3.74 9.08 -0.37
N GLU A 217 4.75 9.62 0.31
CA GLU A 217 6.13 9.50 -0.14
C GLU A 217 6.67 8.08 0.07
N GLY A 218 6.24 7.42 1.15
CA GLY A 218 6.58 6.03 1.36
C GLY A 218 6.03 5.14 0.24
N ALA A 219 4.82 5.38 -0.27
CA ALA A 219 4.29 4.61 -1.39
C ALA A 219 5.08 4.88 -2.69
N LYS A 220 5.49 6.12 -2.96
CA LYS A 220 6.40 6.45 -4.09
C LYS A 220 7.74 5.75 -3.95
N MET A 221 8.31 5.76 -2.74
CA MET A 221 9.54 5.06 -2.38
C MET A 221 9.42 3.55 -2.65
N VAL A 222 8.35 2.91 -2.14
CA VAL A 222 8.08 1.48 -2.35
C VAL A 222 7.92 1.16 -3.83
N ARG A 223 7.15 1.95 -4.57
CA ARG A 223 7.02 1.81 -6.03
C ARG A 223 8.39 1.81 -6.70
N GLY A 224 9.24 2.79 -6.34
CA GLY A 224 10.59 2.96 -6.85
C GLY A 224 11.56 1.79 -6.58
N LEU A 225 11.25 0.91 -5.61
CA LEU A 225 12.03 -0.33 -5.39
C LEU A 225 11.84 -1.33 -6.55
N PHE A 226 10.62 -1.38 -7.09
CA PHE A 226 10.20 -2.41 -8.05
C PHE A 226 10.08 -1.89 -9.48
N PHE A 227 9.75 -0.61 -9.65
CA PHE A 227 9.55 0.00 -10.95
C PHE A 227 9.88 1.50 -10.92
N LYS A 228 10.67 1.95 -11.90
CA LYS A 228 10.91 3.37 -12.17
C LYS A 228 10.67 3.66 -13.64
N GLN A 229 10.20 4.88 -13.90
CA GLN A 229 10.04 5.41 -15.24
C GLN A 229 10.68 6.79 -15.29
N ASN A 230 11.45 7.04 -16.34
CA ASN A 230 11.91 8.36 -16.73
C ASN A 230 11.59 8.55 -18.21
N ASP A 231 10.63 9.40 -18.53
CA ASP A 231 10.04 9.50 -19.87
C ASP A 231 9.64 8.13 -20.44
N ARG A 232 10.23 7.72 -21.56
CA ARG A 232 9.99 6.41 -22.18
C ARG A 232 11.06 5.36 -21.83
N ARG A 233 11.77 5.56 -20.72
CA ARG A 233 12.75 4.62 -20.16
C ARG A 233 12.16 3.91 -18.95
N LEU A 234 12.14 2.58 -19.00
CA LEU A 234 11.54 1.71 -17.97
C LEU A 234 12.63 0.92 -17.26
N SER A 235 12.72 1.07 -15.93
CA SER A 235 13.62 0.27 -15.10
C SER A 235 12.82 -0.70 -14.24
N PHE A 236 13.12 -1.99 -14.36
CA PHE A 236 12.45 -3.06 -13.60
C PHE A 236 13.34 -3.58 -12.49
N LEU A 237 12.79 -3.67 -11.28
CA LEU A 237 13.51 -4.10 -10.07
C LEU A 237 14.82 -3.31 -9.83
N PRO A 238 14.83 -1.97 -10.01
CA PRO A 238 16.08 -1.19 -9.94
C PRO A 238 16.74 -1.29 -8.56
N HIS A 239 15.92 -1.50 -7.52
CA HIS A 239 16.37 -1.46 -6.13
C HIS A 239 15.71 -2.54 -5.27
N LEU A 240 15.61 -3.76 -5.79
CA LEU A 240 14.97 -4.89 -5.11
C LEU A 240 15.73 -5.29 -3.83
N PRO A 241 15.10 -5.25 -2.64
CA PRO A 241 15.69 -5.77 -1.40
C PRO A 241 16.06 -7.24 -1.51
N VAL A 242 17.16 -7.62 -0.85
CA VAL A 242 17.72 -8.98 -0.91
C VAL A 242 16.74 -10.03 -0.38
N SER A 243 15.82 -9.67 0.51
CA SER A 243 14.81 -10.56 1.10
C SER A 243 13.64 -10.91 0.15
N PHE A 244 13.51 -10.23 -1.00
CA PHE A 244 12.38 -10.38 -1.92
C PHE A 244 12.71 -11.22 -3.15
N ASP A 245 12.81 -12.54 -2.95
CA ASP A 245 13.16 -13.48 -4.02
C ASP A 245 12.14 -13.54 -5.15
N SER A 246 10.87 -13.30 -4.87
CA SER A 246 9.80 -13.47 -5.85
C SER A 246 8.63 -12.54 -5.58
N GLY A 247 7.92 -12.17 -6.64
CA GLY A 247 6.71 -11.36 -6.53
C GLY A 247 6.12 -10.99 -7.88
N ARG A 248 5.04 -10.21 -7.81
CA ARG A 248 4.32 -9.66 -8.95
C ARG A 248 3.96 -8.20 -8.68
N PHE A 249 4.02 -7.39 -9.72
CA PHE A 249 3.57 -6.01 -9.68
C PHE A 249 2.69 -5.78 -10.91
N VAL A 250 1.38 -5.58 -10.73
CA VAL A 250 0.41 -5.56 -11.83
C VAL A 250 -0.38 -4.25 -11.88
N GLY A 251 -0.84 -3.93 -13.08
CA GLY A 251 -1.56 -2.68 -13.33
C GLY A 251 -0.70 -1.44 -13.06
N VAL A 252 0.62 -1.56 -13.21
CA VAL A 252 1.54 -0.43 -13.06
C VAL A 252 1.25 0.57 -14.16
N ASN A 253 0.88 1.79 -13.79
CA ASN A 253 0.61 2.85 -14.75
C ASN A 253 1.94 3.46 -15.18
N ALA A 254 2.26 3.38 -16.47
CA ALA A 254 3.42 4.05 -17.06
C ALA A 254 2.93 5.18 -17.98
N PRO A 255 2.84 6.44 -17.48
CA PRO A 255 2.33 7.57 -18.25
C PRO A 255 3.01 7.68 -19.61
N GLY A 256 2.21 7.90 -20.66
CA GLY A 256 2.73 7.98 -22.01
C GLY A 256 3.20 6.66 -22.61
N ILE A 257 3.08 5.50 -21.93
CA ILE A 257 3.35 4.16 -22.49
C ILE A 257 2.11 3.26 -22.39
N GLY A 258 1.55 3.09 -21.20
CA GLY A 258 0.41 2.19 -20.96
C GLY A 258 0.49 1.47 -19.62
N ASN A 259 -0.14 0.29 -19.53
CA ASN A 259 -0.18 -0.51 -18.31
C ASN A 259 0.82 -1.65 -18.35
N ILE A 260 1.49 -1.89 -17.22
CA ILE A 260 2.57 -2.87 -17.10
C ILE A 260 2.25 -3.90 -16.02
N ASP A 261 2.50 -5.17 -16.34
CA ASP A 261 2.56 -6.25 -15.36
C ASP A 261 3.95 -6.87 -15.34
N LEU A 262 4.56 -6.95 -14.17
CA LEU A 262 5.88 -7.52 -13.93
C LEU A 262 5.77 -8.76 -13.02
N GLU A 263 6.51 -9.80 -13.34
CA GLU A 263 6.71 -10.98 -12.48
C GLU A 263 8.21 -11.30 -12.37
N TRP A 264 8.65 -11.62 -11.15
CA TRP A 264 10.02 -12.04 -10.88
C TRP A 264 10.09 -13.24 -9.94
N THR A 265 11.13 -14.06 -10.10
CA THR A 265 11.47 -15.16 -9.19
C THR A 265 12.97 -15.38 -9.15
N LYS A 266 13.48 -15.79 -7.98
CA LYS A 266 14.93 -15.87 -7.69
C LYS A 266 15.63 -14.54 -8.01
N LYS A 267 14.99 -13.41 -7.66
CA LYS A 267 15.45 -12.02 -7.89
C LYS A 267 15.67 -11.66 -9.36
N GLN A 268 15.12 -12.44 -10.29
CA GLN A 268 15.24 -12.22 -11.73
C GLN A 268 13.88 -12.00 -12.37
N ILE A 269 13.83 -11.08 -13.32
CA ILE A 269 12.65 -10.81 -14.14
C ILE A 269 12.30 -12.08 -14.92
N ARG A 270 11.05 -12.51 -14.84
CA ARG A 270 10.53 -13.67 -15.58
C ARG A 270 9.62 -13.27 -16.71
N ARG A 271 8.77 -12.29 -16.47
CA ARG A 271 7.76 -11.85 -17.43
C ARG A 271 7.44 -10.39 -17.24
N VAL A 272 7.29 -9.68 -18.36
CA VAL A 272 6.71 -8.35 -18.41
C VAL A 272 5.61 -8.34 -19.46
N HIS A 273 4.41 -7.87 -19.11
CA HIS A 273 3.38 -7.52 -20.10
C HIS A 273 3.32 -6.01 -20.19
N ILE A 274 3.37 -5.48 -21.40
CA ILE A 274 3.16 -4.05 -21.68
C ILE A 274 1.90 -3.95 -22.54
N ARG A 275 0.85 -3.34 -22.00
CA ARG A 275 -0.39 -3.04 -22.71
C ARG A 275 -0.30 -1.58 -23.15
N ALA A 276 0.23 -1.37 -24.35
CA ALA A 276 0.58 -0.05 -24.83
C ALA A 276 -0.67 0.76 -25.16
N THR A 277 -0.73 2.00 -24.67
CA THR A 277 -1.77 2.98 -25.00
C THR A 277 -1.26 4.05 -25.97
N SER A 278 0.04 4.11 -26.22
CA SER A 278 0.68 5.00 -27.18
C SER A 278 1.74 4.26 -28.01
N SER A 279 1.95 4.74 -29.24
CA SER A 279 3.05 4.27 -30.08
C SER A 279 4.35 4.99 -29.74
N GLY A 280 5.49 4.35 -29.99
CA GLY A 280 6.82 4.96 -29.89
C GLY A 280 7.86 4.05 -29.25
N GLU A 281 9.11 4.51 -29.27
CA GLU A 281 10.25 3.74 -28.75
C GLU A 281 10.28 3.72 -27.22
N VAL A 282 10.57 2.56 -26.64
CA VAL A 282 10.75 2.40 -25.20
C VAL A 282 12.11 1.78 -24.92
N ILE A 283 12.85 2.39 -24.00
CA ILE A 283 14.16 1.88 -23.54
C ILE A 283 13.94 1.07 -22.27
N LEU A 284 14.48 -0.16 -22.23
CA LEU A 284 14.39 -1.03 -21.06
C LEU A 284 15.74 -1.02 -20.32
N ASP A 285 15.78 -0.43 -19.13
CA ASP A 285 16.93 -0.52 -18.24
C ASP A 285 16.87 -1.84 -17.48
N LEU A 286 17.42 -2.87 -18.11
CA LEU A 286 17.56 -4.20 -17.51
C LEU A 286 18.90 -4.32 -16.75
N PRO A 287 18.99 -5.18 -15.73
CA PRO A 287 20.27 -5.53 -15.11
C PRO A 287 21.35 -5.88 -16.15
N LYS A 288 22.60 -5.45 -15.92
CA LYS A 288 23.70 -5.54 -16.90
C LYS A 288 23.97 -6.98 -17.38
N GLU A 289 23.71 -7.95 -16.51
CA GLU A 289 23.80 -9.37 -16.80
C GLU A 289 22.73 -9.86 -17.79
N ILE A 290 21.62 -9.16 -18.00
CA ILE A 290 20.60 -9.55 -18.99
C ILE A 290 21.00 -8.97 -20.36
N LYS A 291 21.37 -9.83 -21.30
CA LYS A 291 21.79 -9.44 -22.66
C LYS A 291 20.67 -9.54 -23.67
N THR A 292 19.71 -10.43 -23.45
CA THR A 292 18.62 -10.65 -24.39
C THR A 292 17.32 -10.99 -23.69
N TYR A 293 16.21 -10.78 -24.41
CA TYR A 293 14.87 -11.16 -24.01
C TYR A 293 14.06 -11.52 -25.26
N ARG A 294 12.91 -12.16 -25.07
CA ARG A 294 12.01 -12.52 -26.16
C ARG A 294 10.78 -11.63 -26.14
N VAL A 295 10.33 -11.19 -27.32
CA VAL A 295 9.03 -10.55 -27.56
C VAL A 295 8.23 -11.44 -28.51
N GLY A 296 7.15 -12.04 -28.02
CA GLY A 296 6.40 -13.06 -28.78
C GLY A 296 7.28 -14.27 -29.14
N LYS A 297 7.64 -14.40 -30.42
CA LYS A 297 8.56 -15.46 -30.91
C LYS A 297 9.97 -14.95 -31.24
N LYS A 298 10.23 -13.64 -31.18
CA LYS A 298 11.50 -13.02 -31.62
C LYS A 298 12.41 -12.72 -30.43
N LYS A 299 13.68 -13.10 -30.54
CA LYS A 299 14.74 -12.72 -29.58
C LYS A 299 15.23 -11.30 -29.91
N ARG A 300 15.46 -10.48 -28.87
CA ARG A 300 15.93 -9.09 -28.97
C ARG A 300 17.09 -8.85 -28.02
N LYS A 301 17.98 -7.91 -28.36
CA LYS A 301 19.06 -7.47 -27.45
C LYS A 301 18.52 -6.48 -26.42
N SER A 302 19.04 -6.53 -25.20
CA SER A 302 18.67 -5.61 -24.12
C SER A 302 19.06 -4.15 -24.40
N SER A 303 20.07 -3.93 -25.24
CA SER A 303 20.53 -2.59 -25.65
C SER A 303 19.65 -1.93 -26.71
N GLU A 304 18.73 -2.66 -27.33
CA GLU A 304 17.90 -2.15 -28.43
C GLU A 304 16.56 -1.62 -27.90
N PRO A 305 16.12 -0.42 -28.34
CA PRO A 305 14.79 0.09 -28.03
C PRO A 305 13.67 -0.85 -28.51
N LEU A 306 12.60 -0.95 -27.72
CA LEU A 306 11.38 -1.66 -28.07
C LEU A 306 10.39 -0.68 -28.72
N LEU A 307 10.09 -0.92 -29.99
CA LEU A 307 9.04 -0.18 -30.70
C LEU A 307 7.67 -0.70 -30.27
N LEU A 308 6.87 0.19 -29.68
CA LEU A 308 5.49 -0.08 -29.31
C LEU A 308 4.53 0.55 -30.31
N GLU A 309 3.44 -0.16 -30.56
CA GLU A 309 2.26 0.32 -31.28
C GLU A 309 1.12 0.46 -30.27
N ALA A 310 0.38 1.56 -30.36
CA ALA A 310 -0.79 1.80 -29.52
C ALA A 310 -1.80 0.65 -29.64
N ASN A 311 -2.48 0.36 -28.53
CA ASN A 311 -3.49 -0.71 -28.41
C ASN A 311 -2.95 -2.13 -28.61
N THR A 312 -1.63 -2.33 -28.57
CA THR A 312 -1.00 -3.64 -28.68
C THR A 312 -0.48 -4.12 -27.32
N THR A 313 -0.60 -5.43 -27.07
CA THR A 313 -0.02 -6.07 -25.88
C THR A 313 1.27 -6.81 -26.23
N TYR A 314 2.35 -6.46 -25.54
CA TYR A 314 3.67 -7.07 -25.70
C TYR A 314 3.97 -7.95 -24.50
N LEU A 315 4.26 -9.23 -24.76
CA LEU A 315 4.79 -10.17 -23.79
C LEU A 315 6.30 -10.26 -23.94
N LEU A 316 7.01 -9.82 -22.91
CA LEU A 316 8.45 -9.96 -22.76
C LEU A 316 8.74 -11.09 -21.78
N ASP A 317 9.51 -12.09 -22.21
CA ASP A 317 9.95 -13.20 -21.35
C ASP A 317 11.33 -13.72 -21.78
N ARG A 318 11.78 -14.84 -21.19
CA ARG A 318 13.10 -15.46 -21.47
C ARG A 318 14.25 -14.46 -21.41
N PHE A 319 14.33 -13.74 -20.29
CA PHE A 319 15.46 -12.85 -20.01
C PHE A 319 16.73 -13.71 -19.77
N GLU A 320 17.70 -13.58 -20.67
CA GLU A 320 18.90 -14.42 -20.74
C GLU A 320 20.17 -13.57 -20.59
N LYS A 321 21.20 -14.20 -20.02
CA LYS A 321 22.55 -13.64 -19.94
C LYS A 321 23.28 -13.63 -21.28
#